data_AF-A0A1W9Z1N3-F1
#
_entry.id   AF-A0A1W9Z1N3-F1
#
_cell.length_a   1.000
_cell.length_b   1.000
_cell.length_c   1.000
_cell.angle_alpha   90.00
_cell.angle_beta   90.00
_cell.angle_gamma   90.00
#
_symmetry.space_group_name_H-M   'P 1'
#
loop_
_entity.id
_entity.type
_entity.pdbx_description
1 polymer ?
#
loop_
_entity_poly.entity_id
_entity_poly.type
_entity_poly.pdbx_seq_one_letter_code
_entity_poly.pdbx_strand_id
1 'polypeptide(L)'
;MSSARRLAGGLVVAALLSGCQAESPPTATAPSSPTPTSASAGTATTTDIALPGGRTAAVRGLGGQRSRPLIDRIAAELPGAVDAVTAFWGPDWPREIVVVVTESAEQFRVLAHGSPDIAAATTADGMVFAPGAEDMTEPALRIVVRHELFHVAARDRTVASAPVWLTEGVADYVGRPAQPVPPDGAQVAVLPTDADLQTAGPARALAYDRAWWFSRFVAERYGAPALRALYLRACGPGHPDAATAVRETLGVHLDQVVAQWRAWMTR
;
A
#
# COMPACT_ATOMS: atom_id res chain seq x y z
N MET A 1 -8.72 23.64 -33.25
CA MET A 1 -7.47 23.14 -32.65
C MET A 1 -7.41 23.59 -31.21
N SER A 2 -7.64 22.69 -30.24
CA SER A 2 -7.00 22.77 -28.92
C SER A 2 -7.18 21.42 -28.24
N SER A 3 -6.06 20.84 -27.84
CA SER A 3 -5.92 19.46 -27.38
C SER A 3 -6.57 19.23 -26.03
N ALA A 4 -7.41 18.20 -25.96
CA ALA A 4 -7.75 17.51 -24.72
C ALA A 4 -6.48 16.89 -24.14
N ARG A 5 -5.92 17.50 -23.09
CA ARG A 5 -4.88 16.86 -22.27
C ARG A 5 -5.54 15.74 -21.47
N ARG A 6 -5.19 14.50 -21.81
CA ARG A 6 -5.53 13.30 -21.05
C ARG A 6 -4.92 13.44 -19.65
N LEU A 7 -5.77 13.51 -18.63
CA LEU A 7 -5.38 13.23 -17.25
C LEU A 7 -4.84 11.80 -17.21
N ALA A 8 -3.59 11.65 -16.79
CA ALA A 8 -3.00 10.35 -16.52
C ALA A 8 -3.88 9.63 -15.48
N GLY A 9 -4.40 8.45 -15.84
CA GLY A 9 -5.27 7.66 -14.96
C GLY A 9 -4.52 7.30 -13.68
N GLY A 10 -5.02 7.77 -12.55
CA GLY A 10 -4.56 7.34 -11.23
C GLY A 10 -4.90 5.87 -11.05
N LEU A 11 -3.88 5.02 -11.05
CA LEU A 11 -4.01 3.64 -10.63
C LEU A 11 -4.06 3.64 -9.10
N VAL A 12 -5.11 3.06 -8.53
CA VAL A 12 -5.32 3.00 -7.09
C VAL A 12 -4.54 1.82 -6.54
N VAL A 13 -3.59 2.09 -5.63
CA VAL A 13 -3.07 1.07 -4.72
C VAL A 13 -4.12 0.90 -3.64
N ALA A 14 -4.59 -0.31 -3.39
CA ALA A 14 -5.41 -0.56 -2.21
C ALA A 14 -4.86 -1.77 -1.48
N ALA A 15 -4.26 -1.55 -0.32
CA ALA A 15 -3.84 -2.63 0.55
C ALA A 15 -5.03 -3.07 1.41
N LEU A 16 -5.41 -4.35 1.32
CA LEU A 16 -6.31 -4.97 2.29
C LEU A 16 -5.46 -5.58 3.41
N LEU A 17 -5.47 -4.98 4.59
CA LEU A 17 -4.94 -5.59 5.80
C LEU A 17 -5.94 -6.66 6.27
N SER A 18 -5.78 -7.92 5.84
CA SER A 18 -6.58 -9.03 6.36
C SER A 18 -6.13 -9.40 7.78
N GLY A 19 -6.99 -9.12 8.76
CA GLY A 19 -6.95 -9.70 10.10
C GLY A 19 -7.73 -11.03 10.11
N CYS A 20 -7.09 -12.11 10.58
CA CYS A 20 -7.70 -13.44 10.63
C CYS A 20 -8.81 -13.50 11.70
N GLN A 21 -10.04 -13.83 11.29
CA GLN A 21 -11.04 -14.48 12.13
C GLN A 21 -11.59 -15.65 11.29
N ALA A 22 -11.24 -16.89 11.66
CA ALA A 22 -11.78 -18.09 11.05
C ALA A 22 -12.58 -18.86 12.10
N GLU A 23 -13.90 -18.80 12.00
CA GLU A 23 -14.82 -19.69 12.70
C GLU A 23 -15.24 -20.78 11.71
N SER A 24 -14.97 -22.04 12.05
CA SER A 24 -15.15 -23.19 11.14
C SER A 24 -16.63 -23.58 10.98
N PRO A 25 -17.18 -23.69 9.76
CA PRO A 25 -18.42 -24.41 9.52
C PRO A 25 -18.16 -25.89 9.20
N PRO A 26 -19.15 -26.78 9.42
CA PRO A 26 -18.99 -28.22 9.29
C PRO A 26 -18.93 -28.69 7.82
N THR A 27 -18.24 -29.80 7.64
CA THR A 27 -17.94 -30.49 6.38
C THR A 27 -19.20 -30.93 5.64
N ALA A 28 -19.37 -30.46 4.40
CA ALA A 28 -20.32 -31.02 3.44
C ALA A 28 -19.56 -31.65 2.27
N THR A 29 -19.82 -32.94 2.03
CA THR A 29 -19.28 -33.71 0.91
C THR A 29 -20.06 -33.41 -0.37
N ALA A 30 -19.38 -33.08 -1.46
CA ALA A 30 -19.97 -32.96 -2.81
C ALA A 30 -18.98 -33.39 -3.91
N PRO A 31 -19.46 -33.79 -5.10
CA PRO A 31 -18.86 -34.86 -5.92
C PRO A 31 -17.88 -34.39 -7.00
N SER A 32 -17.15 -35.37 -7.54
CA SER A 32 -16.10 -35.26 -8.55
C SER A 32 -16.56 -34.60 -9.86
N SER A 33 -15.81 -33.58 -10.31
CA SER A 33 -15.93 -32.93 -11.62
C SER A 33 -14.66 -33.17 -12.46
N PRO A 34 -14.74 -33.10 -13.81
CA PRO A 34 -13.77 -33.70 -14.72
C PRO A 34 -12.46 -32.92 -14.83
N THR A 35 -11.41 -33.66 -15.19
CA THR A 35 -10.00 -33.24 -15.31
C THR A 35 -9.82 -32.10 -16.32
N PRO A 36 -9.16 -30.98 -15.97
CA PRO A 36 -8.78 -29.98 -16.96
C PRO A 36 -7.51 -30.42 -17.70
N THR A 37 -7.53 -30.21 -19.01
CA THR A 37 -6.40 -30.32 -19.94
C THR A 37 -5.17 -29.57 -19.39
N SER A 38 -4.06 -30.29 -19.23
CA SER A 38 -2.79 -29.72 -18.75
C SER A 38 -2.20 -28.75 -19.78
N ALA A 39 -2.45 -27.46 -19.59
CA ALA A 39 -1.52 -26.44 -20.04
C ALA A 39 -0.22 -26.61 -19.23
N SER A 40 0.93 -26.56 -19.90
CA SER A 40 2.23 -26.69 -19.24
C SER A 40 2.36 -25.64 -18.13
N ALA A 41 2.18 -26.07 -16.88
CA ALA A 41 2.29 -25.21 -15.71
C ALA A 41 3.77 -24.87 -15.56
N GLY A 42 4.15 -23.62 -15.86
CA GLY A 42 5.48 -23.13 -15.52
C GLY A 42 5.71 -23.37 -14.02
N THR A 43 6.83 -24.01 -13.67
CA THR A 43 7.17 -24.30 -12.28
C THR A 43 7.35 -23.01 -11.49
N ALA A 44 6.83 -22.98 -10.26
CA ALA A 44 7.09 -21.90 -9.33
C ALA A 44 8.61 -21.70 -9.16
N THR A 45 9.07 -20.46 -9.17
CA THR A 45 10.49 -20.10 -9.08
C THR A 45 10.68 -19.12 -7.94
N THR A 46 11.78 -19.25 -7.20
CA THR A 46 12.20 -18.28 -6.18
C THR A 46 13.52 -17.64 -6.58
N THR A 47 13.59 -16.32 -6.48
CA THR A 47 14.80 -15.53 -6.64
C THR A 47 15.13 -14.88 -5.31
N ASP A 48 16.28 -15.24 -4.74
CA ASP A 48 16.78 -14.63 -3.50
C ASP A 48 17.70 -13.44 -3.82
N ILE A 49 17.50 -12.34 -3.11
CA ILE A 49 18.18 -11.06 -3.37
C ILE A 49 18.73 -10.52 -2.07
N ALA A 50 20.01 -10.14 -2.06
CA ALA A 50 20.60 -9.36 -0.98
C ALA A 50 20.25 -7.88 -1.15
N LEU A 51 19.80 -7.25 -0.06
CA LEU A 51 19.28 -5.89 -0.04
C LEU A 51 20.04 -4.99 0.95
N PRO A 52 19.93 -3.65 0.83
CA PRO A 52 20.57 -2.72 1.74
C PRO A 52 20.26 -2.98 3.22
N GLY A 53 21.22 -2.62 4.08
CA GLY A 53 21.08 -2.84 5.52
C GLY A 53 21.12 -4.31 5.96
N GLY A 54 21.67 -5.20 5.13
CA GLY A 54 21.77 -6.63 5.42
C GLY A 54 20.41 -7.34 5.40
N ARG A 55 19.47 -6.83 4.59
CA ARG A 55 18.17 -7.46 4.36
C ARG A 55 18.27 -8.48 3.22
N THR A 56 17.30 -9.38 3.17
CA THR A 56 17.13 -10.32 2.06
C THR A 56 15.69 -10.28 1.57
N ALA A 57 15.49 -10.57 0.29
CA ALA A 57 14.17 -10.81 -0.27
C ALA A 57 14.09 -12.14 -1.00
N ALA A 58 13.02 -12.88 -0.75
CA ALA A 58 12.63 -14.06 -1.51
C ALA A 58 11.46 -13.69 -2.44
N VAL A 59 11.74 -13.52 -3.73
CA VAL A 59 10.73 -13.18 -4.74
C VAL A 59 10.26 -14.46 -5.44
N ARG A 60 9.00 -14.83 -5.20
CA ARG A 60 8.40 -16.12 -5.58
C ARG A 60 7.39 -15.91 -6.70
N GLY A 61 7.68 -16.42 -7.89
CA GLY A 61 6.72 -16.52 -8.99
C GLY A 61 5.91 -17.81 -8.89
N LEU A 62 4.58 -17.74 -9.01
CA LEU A 62 3.71 -18.93 -9.00
C LEU A 62 3.57 -19.63 -10.37
N GLY A 63 4.55 -19.43 -11.26
CA GLY A 63 4.58 -19.98 -12.61
C GLY A 63 4.04 -19.02 -13.68
N GLY A 64 4.06 -19.45 -14.94
CA GLY A 64 3.51 -18.69 -16.07
C GLY A 64 4.43 -17.63 -16.70
N GLN A 65 3.99 -17.05 -17.80
CA GLN A 65 4.82 -16.15 -18.62
C GLN A 65 4.84 -14.72 -18.09
N ARG A 66 3.78 -14.28 -17.39
CA ARG A 66 3.68 -12.91 -16.88
C ARG A 66 4.47 -12.71 -15.59
N SER A 67 4.62 -13.76 -14.80
CA SER A 67 5.34 -13.66 -13.53
C SER A 67 6.82 -13.29 -13.69
N ARG A 68 7.53 -13.80 -14.71
CA ARG A 68 8.98 -13.60 -14.82
C ARG A 68 9.42 -12.15 -15.10
N PRO A 69 8.88 -11.43 -16.10
CA PRO A 69 9.21 -10.02 -16.30
C PRO A 69 8.87 -9.15 -15.08
N LEU A 70 7.77 -9.45 -14.38
CA LEU A 70 7.38 -8.72 -13.18
C LEU A 70 8.32 -8.99 -11.99
N ILE A 71 8.80 -10.23 -11.81
CA ILE A 71 9.81 -10.58 -10.81
C ILE A 71 11.07 -9.75 -11.00
N ASP A 72 11.60 -9.68 -12.23
CA ASP A 72 12.84 -8.94 -12.51
C ASP A 72 12.68 -7.44 -12.23
N ARG A 73 11.51 -6.88 -12.56
CA ARG A 73 11.19 -5.47 -12.29
C ARG A 73 11.02 -5.17 -10.80
N ILE A 74 10.34 -6.05 -10.04
CA ILE A 74 10.23 -5.89 -8.59
C ILE A 74 11.61 -6.04 -7.94
N ALA A 75 12.39 -7.03 -8.35
CA ALA A 75 13.75 -7.25 -7.89
C ALA A 75 14.64 -6.00 -8.05
N ALA A 76 14.53 -5.31 -9.19
CA ALA A 76 15.25 -4.07 -9.45
C ALA A 76 14.80 -2.89 -8.56
N GLU A 77 13.52 -2.82 -8.20
CA GLU A 77 12.97 -1.73 -7.36
C GLU A 77 13.19 -1.94 -5.85
N LEU A 78 13.35 -3.19 -5.39
CA LEU A 78 13.45 -3.53 -3.96
C LEU A 78 14.57 -2.79 -3.21
N PRO A 79 15.82 -2.62 -3.73
CA PRO A 79 16.85 -1.87 -3.03
C PRO A 79 16.43 -0.42 -2.72
N GLY A 80 15.88 0.28 -3.72
CA GLY A 80 15.40 1.65 -3.55
C GLY A 80 14.15 1.73 -2.66
N ALA A 81 13.33 0.68 -2.62
CA ALA A 81 12.21 0.60 -1.70
C ALA A 81 12.66 0.41 -0.24
N VAL A 82 13.65 -0.44 0.01
CA VAL A 82 14.27 -0.61 1.33
C VAL A 82 14.85 0.70 1.84
N ASP A 83 15.55 1.45 0.99
CA ASP A 83 16.12 2.75 1.36
C ASP A 83 15.02 3.77 1.71
N ALA A 84 13.96 3.87 0.90
CA ALA A 84 12.84 4.77 1.15
C ALA A 84 12.10 4.44 2.46
N VAL A 85 11.79 3.17 2.70
CA VAL A 85 11.13 2.70 3.91
C VAL A 85 12.03 2.91 5.13
N THR A 86 13.31 2.57 5.04
CA THR A 86 14.28 2.75 6.13
C THR A 86 14.49 4.23 6.48
N ALA A 87 14.52 5.11 5.49
CA ALA A 87 14.65 6.55 5.71
C ALA A 87 13.48 7.14 6.51
N PHE A 88 12.26 6.62 6.32
CA PHE A 88 11.08 7.07 7.06
C PHE A 88 10.87 6.34 8.39
N TRP A 89 10.94 4.99 8.37
CA TRP A 89 10.57 4.14 9.50
C TRP A 89 11.71 3.93 10.50
N GLY A 90 12.95 4.04 10.04
CA GLY A 90 14.15 3.59 10.75
C GLY A 90 14.58 2.19 10.31
N PRO A 91 15.69 1.65 10.85
CA PRO A 91 16.23 0.35 10.45
C PRO A 91 15.58 -0.86 11.14
N ASP A 92 14.75 -0.62 12.16
CA ASP A 92 14.21 -1.68 13.05
C ASP A 92 12.87 -2.22 12.54
N TRP A 93 12.92 -2.93 11.42
CA TRP A 93 11.80 -3.64 10.81
C TRP A 93 12.30 -4.93 10.13
N PRO A 94 11.42 -5.91 9.79
CA PRO A 94 11.81 -7.24 9.36
C PRO A 94 12.97 -7.28 8.34
N ARG A 95 13.90 -8.20 8.56
CA ARG A 95 15.10 -8.35 7.70
C ARG A 95 14.85 -9.22 6.48
N GLU A 96 13.90 -10.13 6.58
CA GLU A 96 13.49 -11.04 5.51
C GLU A 96 12.20 -10.51 4.89
N ILE A 97 12.24 -10.27 3.58
CA ILE A 97 11.12 -9.77 2.80
C ILE A 97 10.63 -10.91 1.90
N VAL A 98 9.33 -11.16 1.90
CA VAL A 98 8.72 -12.12 0.99
C VAL A 98 7.86 -11.37 -0.02
N VAL A 99 8.06 -11.71 -1.30
CA VAL A 99 7.25 -11.20 -2.40
C VAL A 99 6.69 -12.38 -3.16
N VAL A 100 5.39 -12.39 -3.40
CA VAL A 100 4.72 -13.38 -4.22
C VAL A 100 4.18 -12.70 -5.47
N VAL A 101 4.54 -13.22 -6.64
CA VAL A 101 4.05 -12.75 -7.94
C VAL A 101 3.10 -13.81 -8.49
N THR A 102 1.83 -13.44 -8.58
CA THR A 102 0.77 -14.32 -9.09
C THR A 102 0.66 -14.24 -10.60
N GLU A 103 0.27 -15.34 -11.24
CA GLU A 103 0.03 -15.43 -12.69
C GLU A 103 -1.44 -15.16 -13.03
N SER A 104 -2.36 -15.46 -12.11
CA SER A 104 -3.80 -15.32 -12.34
C SER A 104 -4.48 -14.48 -11.26
N ALA A 105 -5.59 -13.84 -11.64
CA ALA A 105 -6.44 -13.11 -10.71
C ALA A 105 -7.00 -14.01 -9.61
N GLU A 106 -7.20 -15.31 -9.89
CA GLU A 106 -7.66 -16.28 -8.91
C GLU A 106 -6.59 -16.58 -7.85
N GLN A 107 -5.33 -16.78 -8.25
CA GLN A 107 -4.22 -16.91 -7.31
C GLN A 107 -4.09 -15.67 -6.43
N PHE A 108 -4.21 -14.47 -7.03
CA PHE A 108 -4.21 -13.21 -6.29
C PHE A 108 -5.35 -13.15 -5.28
N ARG A 109 -6.59 -13.43 -5.71
CA ARG A 109 -7.78 -13.44 -4.84
C ARG A 109 -7.62 -14.39 -3.66
N VAL A 110 -7.07 -15.59 -3.88
CA VAL A 110 -6.87 -16.60 -2.83
C VAL A 110 -5.82 -16.17 -1.82
N LEU A 111 -4.70 -15.60 -2.27
CA LEU A 111 -3.58 -15.24 -1.39
C LEU A 111 -3.75 -13.90 -0.69
N ALA A 112 -4.28 -12.90 -1.40
CA ALA A 112 -4.37 -11.52 -0.95
C ALA A 112 -5.75 -11.14 -0.39
N HIS A 113 -6.76 -12.02 -0.53
CA HIS A 113 -8.18 -11.65 -0.36
C HIS A 113 -8.57 -10.40 -1.17
N GLY A 114 -7.84 -10.16 -2.26
CA GLY A 114 -7.91 -8.92 -3.05
C GLY A 114 -9.05 -8.91 -4.04
N SER A 115 -9.46 -7.70 -4.42
CA SER A 115 -10.37 -7.47 -5.55
C SER A 115 -9.60 -7.22 -6.86
N PRO A 116 -10.23 -7.37 -8.04
CA PRO A 116 -9.54 -7.32 -9.34
C PRO A 116 -8.90 -5.97 -9.70
N ASP A 117 -9.30 -4.91 -9.01
CA ASP A 117 -8.86 -3.53 -9.17
C ASP A 117 -7.64 -3.18 -8.29
N ILE A 118 -7.05 -4.17 -7.62
CA ILE A 118 -5.90 -4.04 -6.74
C ILE A 118 -4.65 -4.64 -7.39
N ALA A 119 -3.59 -3.86 -7.41
CA ALA A 119 -2.30 -4.22 -7.99
C ALA A 119 -1.46 -5.17 -7.14
N ALA A 120 -1.51 -4.96 -5.83
CA ALA A 120 -0.78 -5.72 -4.83
C ALA A 120 -1.46 -5.55 -3.48
N ALA A 121 -1.18 -6.45 -2.55
CA ALA A 121 -1.59 -6.33 -1.17
C ALA A 121 -0.56 -6.96 -0.24
N THR A 122 -0.51 -6.47 1.00
CA THR A 122 0.35 -7.01 2.04
C THR A 122 -0.43 -7.97 2.95
N THR A 123 -0.01 -9.22 2.98
CA THR A 123 -0.59 -10.32 3.77
C THR A 123 0.35 -10.71 4.91
N ALA A 124 -0.07 -11.62 5.80
CA ALA A 124 0.77 -12.11 6.90
C ALA A 124 2.13 -12.64 6.45
N ASP A 125 2.17 -13.18 5.23
CA ASP A 125 3.34 -13.86 4.68
C ASP A 125 4.19 -12.96 3.76
N GLY A 126 3.81 -11.70 3.56
CA GLY A 126 4.57 -10.74 2.74
C GLY A 126 3.71 -9.97 1.73
N MET A 127 4.35 -9.45 0.69
CA MET A 127 3.67 -8.70 -0.37
C MET A 127 3.22 -9.67 -1.47
N VAL A 128 1.99 -9.54 -1.95
CA VAL A 128 1.43 -10.34 -3.05
C VAL A 128 1.07 -9.41 -4.20
N PHE A 129 1.57 -9.66 -5.40
CA PHE A 129 1.31 -8.86 -6.60
C PHE A 129 0.36 -9.58 -7.55
N ALA A 130 -0.66 -8.87 -8.02
CA ALA A 130 -1.60 -9.32 -9.04
C ALA A 130 -0.90 -9.41 -10.42
N PRO A 131 -1.34 -10.28 -11.33
CA PRO A 131 -0.70 -10.41 -12.65
C PRO A 131 -0.75 -9.12 -13.47
N GLY A 132 -1.78 -8.29 -13.27
CA GLY A 132 -1.92 -7.00 -13.96
C GLY A 132 -0.85 -5.96 -13.59
N ALA A 133 -0.09 -6.17 -12.51
CA ALA A 133 1.04 -5.29 -12.16
C ALA A 133 2.16 -5.32 -13.22
N GLU A 134 2.21 -6.36 -14.05
CA GLU A 134 3.12 -6.46 -15.19
C GLU A 134 2.87 -5.34 -16.23
N ASP A 135 1.63 -4.90 -16.39
CA ASP A 135 1.24 -3.86 -17.35
C ASP A 135 1.57 -2.43 -16.87
N MET A 136 2.07 -2.29 -15.63
CA MET A 136 2.38 -0.98 -15.05
C MET A 136 3.58 -0.33 -15.72
N THR A 137 3.59 1.00 -15.73
CA THR A 137 4.82 1.75 -15.96
C THR A 137 5.79 1.56 -14.80
N GLU A 138 7.08 1.78 -15.04
CA GLU A 138 8.10 1.72 -13.98
C GLU A 138 7.81 2.66 -12.79
N PRO A 139 7.41 3.93 -13.00
CA PRO A 139 7.06 4.81 -11.88
C PRO A 139 5.86 4.31 -11.06
N ALA A 140 4.85 3.72 -11.71
CA ALA A 140 3.68 3.19 -11.01
C ALA A 140 4.06 1.96 -10.17
N LEU A 141 4.83 1.02 -10.73
CA LEU A 141 5.30 -0.16 -10.01
C LEU A 141 6.18 0.24 -8.80
N ARG A 142 7.06 1.22 -8.95
CA ARG A 142 7.89 1.76 -7.86
C ARG A 142 7.04 2.24 -6.68
N ILE A 143 5.95 2.96 -6.97
CA ILE A 143 5.02 3.45 -5.93
C ILE A 143 4.42 2.26 -5.18
N VAL A 144 3.89 1.26 -5.91
CA VAL A 144 3.28 0.06 -5.32
C VAL A 144 4.27 -0.71 -4.46
N VAL A 145 5.48 -0.99 -4.96
CA VAL A 145 6.50 -1.76 -4.22
C VAL A 145 6.86 -1.06 -2.90
N ARG A 146 7.03 0.26 -2.92
CA ARG A 146 7.33 1.04 -1.71
C ARG A 146 6.17 1.08 -0.73
N HIS A 147 4.95 1.26 -1.25
CA HIS A 147 3.73 1.29 -0.48
C HIS A 147 3.53 -0.04 0.27
N GLU A 148 3.57 -1.16 -0.44
CA GLU A 148 3.41 -2.49 0.18
C GLU A 148 4.56 -2.81 1.15
N LEU A 149 5.80 -2.43 0.81
CA LEU A 149 6.93 -2.67 1.70
C LEU A 149 6.83 -1.86 2.99
N PHE A 150 6.23 -0.67 2.94
CA PHE A 150 5.95 0.10 4.15
C PHE A 150 4.98 -0.65 5.08
N HIS A 151 3.92 -1.27 4.54
CA HIS A 151 3.00 -2.09 5.35
C HIS A 151 3.70 -3.29 5.98
N VAL A 152 4.64 -3.93 5.28
CA VAL A 152 5.49 -4.98 5.86
C VAL A 152 6.32 -4.42 7.03
N ALA A 153 6.94 -3.26 6.84
CA ALA A 153 7.79 -2.65 7.86
C ALA A 153 7.02 -2.20 9.11
N ALA A 154 5.79 -1.73 8.93
CA ALA A 154 4.96 -1.20 10.01
C ALA A 154 4.10 -2.25 10.72
N ARG A 155 4.02 -3.48 10.19
CA ARG A 155 3.05 -4.51 10.61
C ARG A 155 3.02 -4.76 12.11
N ASP A 156 4.18 -4.89 12.75
CA ASP A 156 4.29 -5.21 14.18
C ASP A 156 3.84 -4.04 15.09
N ARG A 157 3.66 -2.85 14.52
CA ARG A 157 3.23 -1.62 15.22
C ARG A 157 1.83 -1.16 14.85
N THR A 158 1.12 -1.88 13.98
CA THR A 158 -0.21 -1.50 13.49
C THR A 158 -1.24 -2.58 13.81
N VAL A 159 -2.47 -2.18 14.14
CA VAL A 159 -3.59 -3.10 14.40
C VAL A 159 -4.69 -2.96 13.35
N ALA A 160 -5.53 -3.99 13.21
CA ALA A 160 -6.60 -4.02 12.22
C ALA A 160 -7.68 -2.93 12.41
N SER A 161 -7.82 -2.39 13.63
CA SER A 161 -8.74 -1.28 13.93
C SER A 161 -8.17 0.11 13.62
N ALA A 162 -6.93 0.20 13.13
CA ALA A 162 -6.30 1.45 12.78
C ALA A 162 -7.11 2.21 11.70
N PRO A 163 -7.17 3.56 11.75
CA PRO A 163 -7.81 4.34 10.71
C PRO A 163 -7.15 4.09 9.36
N VAL A 164 -7.90 3.52 8.41
CA VAL A 164 -7.42 3.11 7.09
C VAL A 164 -6.84 4.31 6.34
N TRP A 165 -7.49 5.47 6.41
CA TRP A 165 -6.97 6.65 5.73
C TRP A 165 -5.56 7.05 6.18
N LEU A 166 -5.21 6.82 7.45
CA LEU A 166 -3.90 7.18 7.96
C LEU A 166 -2.86 6.10 7.64
N THR A 167 -3.24 4.81 7.68
CA THR A 167 -2.33 3.73 7.28
C THR A 167 -1.95 3.86 5.81
N GLU A 168 -2.93 4.08 4.94
CA GLU A 168 -2.75 4.24 3.51
C GLU A 168 -2.07 5.57 3.14
N GLY A 169 -2.43 6.66 3.83
CA GLY A 169 -1.82 7.96 3.58
C GLY A 169 -0.32 8.00 3.85
N VAL A 170 0.14 7.32 4.90
CA VAL A 170 1.57 7.23 5.23
C VAL A 170 2.29 6.26 4.29
N ALA A 171 1.66 5.13 3.92
CA ALA A 171 2.21 4.24 2.90
C ALA A 171 2.42 4.99 1.57
N ASP A 172 1.45 5.80 1.15
CA ASP A 172 1.57 6.66 -0.02
C ASP A 172 2.58 7.80 0.15
N TYR A 173 2.75 8.35 1.36
CA TYR A 173 3.81 9.33 1.63
C TYR A 173 5.20 8.74 1.38
N VAL A 174 5.43 7.49 1.76
CA VAL A 174 6.69 6.77 1.53
C VAL A 174 6.83 6.35 0.06
N GLY A 175 5.71 5.94 -0.57
CA GLY A 175 5.72 5.38 -1.92
C GLY A 175 5.75 6.42 -3.04
N ARG A 176 4.98 7.49 -2.92
CA ARG A 176 4.78 8.47 -4.00
C ARG A 176 5.88 9.53 -4.01
N PRO A 177 6.38 9.94 -5.19
CA PRO A 177 7.27 11.08 -5.29
C PRO A 177 6.54 12.37 -4.87
N ALA A 178 7.28 13.35 -4.36
CA ALA A 178 6.75 14.67 -4.10
C ALA A 178 6.25 15.32 -5.41
N GLN A 179 5.05 15.89 -5.38
CA GLN A 179 4.46 16.66 -6.48
C GLN A 179 4.14 18.10 -6.02
N PRO A 180 4.10 19.08 -6.94
CA PRO A 180 3.58 20.41 -6.63
C PRO A 180 2.09 20.33 -6.26
N VAL A 181 1.67 21.25 -5.39
CA VAL A 181 0.26 21.39 -5.02
C VAL A 181 -0.57 21.75 -6.27
N PRO A 182 -1.72 21.11 -6.52
CA PRO A 182 -2.56 21.43 -7.67
C PRO A 182 -3.29 22.77 -7.48
N PRO A 183 -3.68 23.48 -8.56
CA PRO A 183 -4.38 24.78 -8.46
C PRO A 183 -5.64 24.75 -7.59
N ASP A 184 -6.41 23.66 -7.63
CA ASP A 184 -7.64 23.48 -6.84
C ASP A 184 -7.38 22.76 -5.50
N GLY A 185 -6.16 22.84 -4.99
CA GLY A 185 -5.68 22.06 -3.84
C GLY A 185 -6.52 22.20 -2.57
N ALA A 186 -7.05 23.40 -2.28
CA ALA A 186 -7.91 23.60 -1.12
C ALA A 186 -9.20 22.77 -1.16
N GLN A 187 -9.76 22.51 -2.35
CA GLN A 187 -11.00 21.75 -2.52
C GLN A 187 -10.79 20.26 -2.21
N VAL A 188 -9.57 19.76 -2.43
CA VAL A 188 -9.21 18.38 -2.09
C VAL A 188 -8.73 18.23 -0.64
N ALA A 189 -8.46 19.31 0.09
CA ALA A 189 -8.02 19.27 1.49
C ALA A 189 -9.17 18.99 2.49
N VAL A 190 -9.71 17.78 2.37
CA VAL A 190 -10.76 17.21 3.22
C VAL A 190 -10.28 15.84 3.69
N LEU A 191 -10.36 15.56 5.00
CA LEU A 191 -10.01 14.24 5.52
C LEU A 191 -10.95 13.20 4.89
N PRO A 192 -10.42 12.13 4.29
CA PRO A 192 -11.26 11.03 3.83
C PRO A 192 -11.74 10.21 5.03
N THR A 193 -12.85 9.52 4.86
CA THR A 193 -13.33 8.50 5.80
C THR A 193 -12.78 7.14 5.41
N ASP A 194 -12.74 6.19 6.34
CA ASP A 194 -12.34 4.82 6.03
C ASP A 194 -13.28 4.18 4.98
N ALA A 195 -14.57 4.53 4.98
CA ALA A 195 -15.53 4.06 3.98
C ALA A 195 -15.19 4.53 2.55
N ASP A 196 -14.63 5.74 2.41
CA ASP A 196 -14.18 6.26 1.12
C ASP A 196 -13.02 5.41 0.57
N LEU A 197 -12.15 4.86 1.43
CA LEU A 197 -11.03 4.00 1.02
C LEU A 197 -11.46 2.55 0.74
N GLN A 198 -12.55 2.08 1.34
CA GLN A 198 -13.02 0.69 1.15
C GLN A 198 -13.94 0.51 -0.07
N THR A 199 -14.50 1.59 -0.61
CA THR A 199 -15.47 1.51 -1.72
C THR A 199 -14.78 1.67 -3.07
N ALA A 200 -14.68 0.60 -3.86
CA ALA A 200 -14.05 0.63 -5.18
C ALA A 200 -14.60 1.73 -6.11
N GLY A 201 -13.71 2.35 -6.90
CA GLY A 201 -14.05 3.37 -7.89
C GLY A 201 -13.33 4.71 -7.69
N PRO A 202 -13.75 5.77 -8.43
CA PRO A 202 -13.08 7.07 -8.41
C PRO A 202 -13.04 7.76 -7.04
N ALA A 203 -14.04 7.50 -6.19
CA ALA A 203 -14.07 8.04 -4.83
C ALA A 203 -12.90 7.53 -3.98
N ARG A 204 -12.55 6.25 -4.11
CA ARG A 204 -11.38 5.66 -3.46
C ARG A 204 -10.09 6.29 -3.92
N ALA A 205 -9.90 6.44 -5.24
CA ALA A 205 -8.70 7.12 -5.77
C ALA A 205 -8.51 8.50 -5.14
N LEU A 206 -9.58 9.29 -5.07
CA LEU A 206 -9.57 10.61 -4.44
C LEU A 206 -9.29 10.52 -2.93
N ALA A 207 -9.80 9.51 -2.23
CA ALA A 207 -9.53 9.31 -0.81
C ALA A 207 -8.05 9.01 -0.53
N TYR A 208 -7.41 8.17 -1.36
CA TYR A 208 -5.96 7.96 -1.29
C TYR A 208 -5.18 9.25 -1.56
N ASP A 209 -5.57 10.03 -2.57
CA ASP A 209 -4.93 11.33 -2.85
C ASP A 209 -5.05 12.28 -1.65
N ARG A 210 -6.21 12.33 -1.01
CA ARG A 210 -6.45 13.15 0.20
C ARG A 210 -5.58 12.71 1.37
N ALA A 211 -5.54 11.41 1.64
CA ALA A 211 -4.73 10.81 2.70
C ALA A 211 -3.23 11.06 2.49
N TRP A 212 -2.75 10.93 1.25
CA TRP A 212 -1.38 11.24 0.85
C TRP A 212 -1.04 12.72 1.05
N TRP A 213 -1.92 13.63 0.58
CA TRP A 213 -1.71 15.07 0.74
C TRP A 213 -1.68 15.50 2.21
N PHE A 214 -2.54 14.93 3.06
CA PHE A 214 -2.50 15.16 4.49
C PHE A 214 -1.17 14.71 5.10
N SER A 215 -0.72 13.50 4.77
CA SER A 215 0.54 12.94 5.27
C SER A 215 1.75 13.78 4.82
N ARG A 216 1.76 14.23 3.57
CA ARG A 216 2.77 15.17 3.06
C ARG A 216 2.75 16.50 3.79
N PHE A 217 1.58 17.08 4.03
CA PHE A 217 1.46 18.31 4.81
C PHE A 217 2.04 18.13 6.22
N VAL A 218 1.67 17.05 6.92
CA VAL A 218 2.18 16.79 8.27
C VAL A 218 3.70 16.65 8.25
N ALA A 219 4.25 15.87 7.32
CA ALA A 219 5.69 15.70 7.19
C ALA A 219 6.43 17.00 6.84
N GLU A 220 5.88 17.85 5.97
CA GLU A 220 6.51 19.12 5.60
C GLU A 220 6.42 20.15 6.74
N ARG A 221 5.29 20.21 7.45
CA ARG A 221 5.03 21.20 8.51
C ARG A 221 5.66 20.85 9.85
N TYR A 222 5.62 19.57 10.22
CA TYR A 222 6.02 19.05 11.54
C TYR A 222 7.23 18.11 11.47
N GLY A 223 7.65 17.69 10.28
CA GLY A 223 8.75 16.75 10.06
C GLY A 223 8.30 15.30 9.93
N ALA A 224 9.06 14.50 9.19
CA ALA A 224 8.83 13.06 9.05
C ALA A 224 8.79 12.30 10.41
N PRO A 225 9.62 12.63 11.42
CA PRO A 225 9.51 12.00 12.73
C PRO A 225 8.17 12.24 13.42
N ALA A 226 7.55 13.42 13.25
CA ALA A 226 6.23 13.71 13.80
C ALA A 226 5.14 12.92 13.06
N LEU A 227 5.23 12.77 11.73
CA LEU A 227 4.32 11.90 10.97
C LEU A 227 4.41 10.44 11.45
N ARG A 228 5.64 9.93 11.66
CA ARG A 228 5.85 8.58 12.21
C ARG A 228 5.29 8.44 13.63
N ALA A 229 5.46 9.44 14.49
CA ALA A 229 4.88 9.45 15.83
C ALA A 229 3.34 9.44 15.80
N LEU A 230 2.73 10.24 14.90
CA LEU A 230 1.29 10.23 14.65
C LEU A 230 0.83 8.84 14.20
N TYR A 231 1.51 8.22 13.23
CA TYR A 231 1.19 6.87 12.76
C TYR A 231 1.23 5.86 13.92
N LEU A 232 2.32 5.82 14.69
CA LEU A 232 2.45 4.88 15.82
C LEU A 232 1.35 5.08 16.87
N ARG A 233 0.98 6.34 17.15
CA ARG A 233 -0.05 6.62 18.16
C ARG A 233 -1.46 6.30 17.68
N ALA A 234 -1.77 6.60 16.43
CA ALA A 234 -3.11 6.45 15.86
C ALA A 234 -3.39 5.06 15.30
N CYS A 235 -2.35 4.28 14.97
CA CYS A 235 -2.50 2.98 14.31
C CYS A 235 -2.08 1.80 15.20
N GLY A 236 -1.41 2.04 16.33
CA GLY A 236 -0.92 0.99 17.21
C GLY A 236 -1.94 0.42 18.21
N PRO A 237 -1.58 -0.65 18.95
CA PRO A 237 -2.45 -1.22 19.98
C PRO A 237 -2.90 -0.17 21.01
N GLY A 238 -4.20 -0.12 21.31
CA GLY A 238 -4.76 0.88 22.22
C GLY A 238 -4.71 2.32 21.69
N HIS A 239 -4.65 2.50 20.37
CA HIS A 239 -4.76 3.81 19.74
C HIS A 239 -6.04 4.53 20.21
N PRO A 240 -6.02 5.86 20.33
CA PRO A 240 -7.22 6.61 20.65
C PRO A 240 -7.98 6.89 19.35
N ASP A 241 -9.00 7.75 19.41
CA ASP A 241 -9.53 8.37 18.18
C ASP A 241 -8.46 9.25 17.50
N ALA A 242 -8.62 9.47 16.19
CA ALA A 242 -7.64 10.22 15.39
C ALA A 242 -7.43 11.66 15.87
N ALA A 243 -8.47 12.33 16.39
CA ALA A 243 -8.33 13.71 16.86
C ALA A 243 -7.50 13.79 18.15
N THR A 244 -7.66 12.81 19.03
CA THR A 244 -6.80 12.64 20.21
C THR A 244 -5.36 12.31 19.85
N ALA A 245 -5.12 11.38 18.91
CA ALA A 245 -3.77 11.05 18.46
C ALA A 245 -3.06 12.27 17.83
N VAL A 246 -3.78 13.07 17.03
CA VAL A 246 -3.26 14.30 16.44
C VAL A 246 -2.92 15.33 17.51
N ARG A 247 -3.78 15.53 18.50
CA ARG A 247 -3.52 16.45 19.62
C ARG A 247 -2.28 16.04 20.41
N GLU A 248 -2.16 14.76 20.73
CA GLU A 248 -1.05 14.24 21.55
C GLU A 248 0.30 14.27 20.81
N THR A 249 0.31 14.12 19.48
CA THR A 249 1.56 14.02 18.70
C THR A 249 1.95 15.32 18.02
N LEU A 250 0.99 16.12 17.53
CA LEU A 250 1.25 17.40 16.86
C LEU A 250 1.05 18.62 17.77
N GLY A 251 0.45 18.44 18.95
CA GLY A 251 0.23 19.50 19.94
C GLY A 251 -0.90 20.48 19.58
N VAL A 252 -1.71 20.15 18.57
CA VAL A 252 -2.78 21.01 18.03
C VAL A 252 -4.05 20.21 17.77
N HIS A 253 -5.21 20.86 17.85
CA HIS A 253 -6.49 20.18 17.57
C HIS A 253 -6.64 19.83 16.09
N LEU A 254 -7.35 18.74 15.80
CA LEU A 254 -7.50 18.22 14.44
C LEU A 254 -8.12 19.22 13.46
N ASP A 255 -9.12 19.98 13.90
CA ASP A 255 -9.75 21.05 13.11
C ASP A 255 -8.75 22.14 12.70
N GLN A 256 -7.83 22.50 13.61
CA GLN A 256 -6.75 23.44 13.33
C GLN A 256 -5.72 22.85 12.35
N VAL A 257 -5.36 21.57 12.51
CA VAL A 257 -4.47 20.86 11.57
C VAL A 257 -5.07 20.82 10.17
N VAL A 258 -6.38 20.54 10.05
CA VAL A 258 -7.09 20.54 8.76
C VAL A 258 -7.16 21.94 8.15
N ALA A 259 -7.38 22.98 8.97
CA ALA A 259 -7.35 24.36 8.48
C ALA A 259 -5.96 24.76 7.95
N GLN A 260 -4.90 24.38 8.66
CA GLN A 260 -3.52 24.60 8.21
C GLN A 260 -3.19 23.82 6.94
N TRP A 261 -3.65 22.57 6.84
CA TRP A 261 -3.50 21.75 5.63
C TRP A 261 -4.17 22.41 4.42
N ARG A 262 -5.41 22.89 4.58
CA ARG A 262 -6.12 23.64 3.52
C ARG A 262 -5.35 24.86 3.05
N ALA A 263 -4.77 25.64 3.97
CA ALA A 263 -3.95 26.79 3.62
C ALA A 263 -2.62 26.39 2.95
N TRP A 264 -2.01 25.29 3.37
CA TRP A 264 -0.82 24.74 2.72
C TRP A 264 -1.10 24.27 1.28
N MET A 265 -2.33 23.82 1.01
CA MET A 265 -2.80 23.43 -0.33
C MET A 265 -3.16 24.61 -1.25
N THR A 266 -2.89 25.86 -0.87
CA THR A 266 -3.08 27.05 -1.73
C THR A 266 -1.78 27.81 -2.02
N ARG A 267 -0.63 27.24 -1.65
CA ARG A 267 0.68 27.88 -1.82
C ARG A 267 1.19 27.83 -3.26
#